data_AF-A0A7S2CPZ3-F1
#
_entry.id   AF-A0A7S2CPZ3-F1
#
_cell.length_a   1.000
_cell.length_b   1.000
_cell.length_c   1.000
_cell.angle_alpha   90.00
_cell.angle_beta   90.00
_cell.angle_gamma   90.00
#
_symmetry.space_group_name_H-M   'P 1'
#
loop_
_entity.id
_entity.type
_entity.pdbx_description
1 polymer ?
#
loop_
_entity_poly.entity_id
_entity_poly.type
_entity_poly.pdbx_seq_one_letter_code
_entity_poly.pdbx_strand_id
1 'polypeptide(L)'
;RSQVAVWALTEGDGDEARAGRTEEEPYNPDFEIVERIIAELPSADDLPPRFMVKWRSLPYASATWESCRTLLSYQQAIARFRAFEQLPPAIERKVAAQNTRPPKTSFSKITSSPVYKAGHTLRPYQLEGLNWLLFSWYNRRSVMLADEMGLGKTVQSV
;
A
#
# COMPACT_ATOMS: atom_id res chain seq x y z
N ARG A 1 -49.29 -11.85 42.25
CA ARG A 1 -47.83 -11.99 42.42
C ARG A 1 -47.19 -11.10 41.37
N SER A 2 -46.38 -10.09 41.62
CA SER A 2 -45.82 -9.53 42.85
C SER A 2 -45.28 -8.13 42.53
N GLN A 3 -45.34 -7.25 43.54
CA GLN A 3 -44.47 -6.11 43.85
C GLN A 3 -44.01 -5.12 42.77
N VAL A 4 -44.40 -3.87 43.01
CA VAL A 4 -43.87 -2.62 42.43
C VAL A 4 -42.59 -2.25 43.18
N ALA A 5 -41.53 -1.87 42.46
CA ALA A 5 -40.32 -1.28 43.03
C ALA A 5 -40.10 0.13 42.47
N VAL A 6 -39.96 1.06 43.40
CA VAL A 6 -39.69 2.50 43.26
C VAL A 6 -38.23 2.71 42.89
N TRP A 7 -37.94 3.65 41.99
CA TRP A 7 -36.64 4.32 41.93
C TRP A 7 -36.86 5.82 41.72
N ALA A 8 -36.42 6.59 42.72
CA ALA A 8 -36.48 8.03 42.80
C ALA A 8 -35.35 8.69 41.98
N LEU A 9 -35.64 9.89 41.50
CA LEU A 9 -34.73 10.82 40.84
C LEU A 9 -33.54 11.16 41.76
N THR A 10 -32.33 11.11 41.20
CA THR A 10 -31.18 11.87 41.72
C THR A 10 -30.65 12.75 40.61
N GLU A 11 -30.88 14.05 40.75
CA GLU A 11 -30.09 15.10 40.11
C GLU A 11 -28.64 14.99 40.61
N GLY A 12 -27.68 15.11 39.69
CA GLY A 12 -26.26 15.09 39.99
C GLY A 12 -25.46 15.56 38.79
N ASP A 13 -25.08 16.84 38.85
CA ASP A 13 -23.97 17.51 38.17
C ASP A 13 -23.58 17.10 36.76
N GLY A 14 -23.91 18.00 35.82
CA GLY A 14 -22.97 18.28 34.75
C GLY A 14 -21.85 19.15 35.30
N ASP A 15 -20.62 18.67 35.24
CA ASP A 15 -19.49 19.45 34.70
C ASP A 15 -18.24 18.57 34.53
N GLU A 16 -17.46 18.90 33.51
CA GLU A 16 -16.05 18.52 33.33
C GLU A 16 -15.66 17.05 33.01
N ALA A 17 -16.22 16.50 31.94
CA ALA A 17 -15.53 15.46 31.14
C ALA A 17 -14.66 16.05 30.00
N ARG A 18 -14.17 17.29 30.17
CA ARG A 18 -13.11 17.90 29.34
C ARG A 18 -11.77 17.88 30.08
N ALA A 19 -11.44 16.74 30.68
CA ALA A 19 -10.06 16.48 31.10
C ALA A 19 -9.20 16.38 29.83
N GLY A 20 -8.31 17.35 29.66
CA GLY A 20 -7.53 17.59 28.46
C GLY A 20 -6.79 16.37 27.96
N ARG A 21 -7.07 16.00 26.70
CA ARG A 21 -6.15 15.21 25.89
C ARG A 21 -5.06 16.14 25.36
N THR A 22 -4.20 16.62 26.27
CA THR A 22 -2.88 17.17 25.95
C THR A 22 -1.84 16.26 26.59
N GLU A 23 -1.87 14.99 26.18
CA GLU A 23 -0.61 14.27 26.05
C GLU A 23 -0.08 14.77 24.71
N GLU A 24 0.96 15.60 24.74
CA GLU A 24 1.70 15.99 23.53
C GLU A 24 2.17 14.69 22.88
N GLU A 25 1.46 14.24 21.84
CA GLU A 25 1.90 13.10 21.04
C GLU A 25 3.33 13.42 20.58
N PRO A 26 4.31 12.57 20.93
CA PRO A 26 5.69 12.84 20.57
C PRO A 26 5.79 12.95 19.05
N TYR A 27 6.48 13.99 18.59
CA TYR A 27 6.68 14.23 17.17
C TYR A 27 7.21 12.97 16.47
N ASN A 28 6.51 12.52 15.44
CA ASN A 28 6.93 11.36 14.67
C ASN A 28 7.93 11.79 13.58
N PRO A 29 9.21 11.38 13.66
CA PRO A 29 10.20 11.75 12.65
C PRO A 29 9.89 11.20 11.25
N ASP A 30 8.99 10.21 11.13
CA ASP A 30 8.55 9.73 9.82
C ASP A 30 7.90 10.83 8.97
N PHE A 31 7.36 11.90 9.58
CA PHE A 31 6.72 13.00 8.85
C PHE A 31 7.68 13.79 7.94
N GLU A 32 8.98 13.69 8.17
CA GLU A 32 10.03 14.28 7.31
C GLU A 32 10.57 13.31 6.26
N ILE A 33 10.15 12.05 6.29
CA ILE A 33 10.66 11.02 5.38
C ILE A 33 9.82 11.00 4.11
N VAL A 34 10.48 11.14 2.96
CA VAL A 34 9.86 11.00 1.65
C VAL A 34 9.36 9.55 1.44
N GLU A 35 8.05 9.39 1.30
CA GLU A 35 7.42 8.10 0.98
C GLU A 35 7.39 7.88 -0.54
N ARG A 36 6.94 8.90 -1.29
CA ARG A 36 6.76 8.83 -2.74
C ARG A 36 6.80 10.22 -3.38
N ILE A 37 7.28 10.29 -4.62
CA ILE A 37 7.12 11.47 -5.47
C ILE A 37 5.92 11.24 -6.39
N ILE A 38 5.01 12.21 -6.42
CA ILE A 38 3.73 12.12 -7.11
C ILE A 38 3.78 12.83 -8.47
N ALA A 39 4.48 13.96 -8.54
CA ALA A 39 4.55 14.79 -9.75
C ALA A 39 5.87 15.57 -9.79
N GLU A 40 6.28 15.95 -11.01
CA GLU A 40 7.41 16.85 -11.27
C GLU A 40 6.86 18.09 -12.00
N LEU A 41 7.18 19.27 -11.46
CA LEU A 41 6.98 20.54 -12.14
C LEU A 41 8.32 20.89 -12.81
N PRO A 42 8.37 20.96 -14.16
CA PRO A 42 9.60 21.25 -14.87
C PRO A 42 10.11 22.66 -14.52
N SER A 43 11.41 22.86 -14.74
CA SER A 43 12.02 24.19 -14.60
C SER A 43 11.33 25.17 -15.55
N ALA A 44 10.88 26.30 -15.01
CA ALA A 44 10.26 27.40 -15.74
C ALA A 44 10.79 28.73 -15.18
N ASP A 45 10.99 29.72 -16.04
CA ASP A 45 11.36 31.10 -15.68
C ASP A 45 12.52 31.18 -14.65
N ASP A 46 13.66 30.54 -14.97
CA ASP A 46 14.87 30.45 -14.13
C ASP A 46 14.71 29.77 -12.76
N LEU A 47 13.54 29.18 -12.48
CA LEU A 47 13.32 28.42 -11.25
C LEU A 47 13.75 26.95 -11.44
N PRO A 48 14.43 26.35 -10.44
CA PRO A 48 14.76 24.94 -10.48
C PRO A 48 13.49 24.07 -10.44
N PRO A 49 13.54 22.83 -10.96
CA PRO A 49 12.40 21.92 -10.93
C PRO A 49 11.96 21.63 -9.50
N ARG A 50 10.65 21.45 -9.33
CA ARG A 50 10.02 21.12 -8.04
C ARG A 50 9.29 19.79 -8.14
N PHE A 51 9.21 19.08 -7.02
CA PHE A 51 8.61 17.76 -6.95
C PHE A 51 7.51 17.74 -5.91
N MET A 52 6.36 17.15 -6.22
CA MET A 52 5.29 16.96 -5.25
C MET A 52 5.58 15.71 -4.43
N VAL A 53 5.80 15.91 -3.14
CA VAL A 53 6.28 14.88 -2.21
C VAL A 53 5.13 14.40 -1.33
N LYS A 54 4.92 13.09 -1.33
CA LYS A 54 4.14 12.39 -0.33
C LYS A 54 5.05 12.02 0.84
N TRP A 55 4.77 12.57 2.01
CA TRP A 55 5.47 12.28 3.25
C TRP A 55 4.94 11.02 3.93
N ARG A 56 5.81 10.26 4.59
CA ARG A 56 5.43 9.03 5.29
C ARG A 56 4.54 9.36 6.48
N SER A 57 3.57 8.48 6.74
CA SER A 57 2.63 8.60 7.87
C SER A 57 1.72 9.84 7.85
N LEU A 58 1.77 10.67 6.80
CA LEU A 58 0.85 11.78 6.55
C LEU A 58 -0.16 11.43 5.45
N PRO A 59 -1.35 12.05 5.40
CA PRO A 59 -2.29 11.86 4.29
C PRO A 59 -1.80 12.54 3.00
N TYR A 60 -2.39 12.17 1.85
CA TYR A 60 -2.06 12.82 0.56
C TYR A 60 -2.37 14.32 0.54
N ALA A 61 -3.31 14.79 1.36
CA ALA A 61 -3.65 16.20 1.49
C ALA A 61 -2.49 17.05 2.04
N SER A 62 -1.54 16.42 2.75
CA SER A 62 -0.37 17.08 3.34
C SER A 62 0.87 17.04 2.43
N ALA A 63 0.71 16.64 1.15
CA ALA A 63 1.81 16.63 0.20
C ALA A 63 2.24 18.07 -0.16
N THR A 64 3.55 18.31 -0.22
CA THR A 64 4.13 19.63 -0.48
C THR A 64 5.02 19.62 -1.73
N TRP A 65 5.23 20.80 -2.32
CA TRP A 65 6.15 20.99 -3.43
C TRP A 65 7.55 21.29 -2.92
N GLU A 66 8.46 20.33 -3.07
CA GLU A 66 9.83 20.45 -2.60
C GLU A 66 10.82 20.72 -3.73
N SER A 67 11.90 21.42 -3.39
CA SER A 67 12.99 21.69 -4.32
C SER A 67 13.93 20.49 -4.47
N CYS A 68 14.68 20.45 -5.57
CA CYS A 68 15.74 19.45 -5.75
C CYS A 68 16.81 19.48 -4.64
N ARG A 69 17.02 20.64 -3.98
CA ARG A 69 17.95 20.78 -2.85
C ARG A 69 17.47 20.00 -1.62
N THR A 70 16.17 20.07 -1.31
CA THR A 70 15.56 19.29 -0.21
C THR A 70 15.67 17.79 -0.48
N LEU A 71 15.60 17.37 -1.75
CA LEU A 71 15.55 15.98 -2.16
C LEU A 71 16.91 15.36 -2.50
N LEU A 72 18.03 16.02 -2.22
CA LEU A 72 19.37 15.51 -2.54
C LEU A 72 19.63 14.12 -1.95
N SER A 73 19.17 13.86 -0.72
CA SER A 73 19.27 12.56 -0.06
C SER A 73 18.27 11.52 -0.58
N TYR A 74 17.24 11.96 -1.32
CA TYR A 74 16.14 11.12 -1.82
C TYR A 74 16.18 10.96 -3.35
N GLN A 75 17.35 11.09 -3.98
CA GLN A 75 17.50 10.95 -5.43
C GLN A 75 16.99 9.60 -5.98
N GLN A 76 17.03 8.53 -5.18
CA GLN A 76 16.45 7.25 -5.55
C GLN A 76 14.92 7.30 -5.69
N ALA A 77 14.22 8.12 -4.88
CA ALA A 77 12.78 8.31 -5.01
C ALA A 77 12.43 9.01 -6.33
N ILE A 78 13.24 9.99 -6.75
CA ILE A 78 13.11 10.66 -8.05
C ILE A 78 13.33 9.68 -9.19
N ALA A 79 14.39 8.85 -9.11
CA ALA A 79 14.67 7.84 -10.12
C ALA A 79 13.52 6.84 -10.26
N ARG A 80 12.93 6.39 -9.14
CA ARG A 80 11.75 5.52 -9.15
C ARG A 80 10.55 6.19 -9.80
N PHE A 81 10.25 7.43 -9.46
CA PHE A 81 9.16 8.20 -10.06
C PHE A 81 9.31 8.28 -11.58
N ARG A 82 10.47 8.71 -12.07
CA ARG A 82 10.74 8.80 -13.51
C ARG A 82 10.69 7.44 -14.21
N ALA A 83 11.12 6.36 -13.55
CA ALA A 83 10.98 5.01 -14.08
C ALA A 83 9.51 4.58 -14.21
N PHE A 84 8.64 5.01 -13.30
CA PHE A 84 7.20 4.75 -13.39
C PHE A 84 6.49 5.57 -14.47
N GLU A 85 6.96 6.79 -14.76
CA GLU A 85 6.41 7.61 -15.85
C GLU A 85 6.78 7.09 -17.24
N GLN A 86 7.83 6.28 -17.35
CA GLN A 86 8.18 5.65 -18.61
C GLN A 86 7.10 4.63 -18.99
N LEU A 87 6.60 4.75 -20.22
CA LEU A 87 5.68 3.77 -20.77
C LEU A 87 6.33 2.39 -20.76
N PRO A 88 5.61 1.33 -20.34
CA PRO A 88 6.10 -0.03 -20.46
C PRO A 88 6.54 -0.33 -21.90
N PRO A 89 7.51 -1.24 -22.09
CA PRO A 89 7.98 -1.67 -23.40
C PRO A 89 6.80 -1.97 -24.35
N ALA A 90 6.98 -1.70 -25.64
CA ALA A 90 5.91 -1.88 -26.63
C ALA A 90 5.34 -3.31 -26.65
N ILE A 91 6.16 -4.30 -26.32
CA ILE A 91 5.75 -5.72 -26.19
C ILE A 91 4.75 -5.88 -25.04
N GLU A 92 5.06 -5.37 -23.85
CA GLU A 92 4.17 -5.45 -22.69
C GLU A 92 2.86 -4.70 -22.94
N ARG A 93 2.92 -3.53 -23.57
CA ARG A 93 1.72 -2.78 -23.98
C ARG A 93 0.84 -3.59 -24.93
N LYS A 94 1.44 -4.29 -25.91
CA LYS A 94 0.69 -5.17 -26.83
C LYS A 94 0.04 -6.34 -26.09
N VAL A 95 0.76 -7.00 -25.19
CA VAL A 95 0.23 -8.12 -24.39
C VAL A 95 -0.92 -7.65 -23.50
N ALA A 96 -0.76 -6.51 -22.82
CA ALA A 96 -1.81 -5.93 -21.97
C ALA A 96 -3.06 -5.54 -22.79
N ALA A 97 -2.86 -4.93 -23.96
CA ALA A 97 -3.94 -4.53 -24.86
C ALA A 97 -4.68 -5.72 -25.47
N GLN A 98 -3.97 -6.83 -25.73
CA GLN A 98 -4.59 -8.06 -26.22
C GLN A 98 -5.53 -8.67 -25.18
N ASN A 99 -5.29 -8.45 -23.88
CA ASN A 99 -6.04 -9.02 -22.74
C ASN A 99 -6.34 -10.53 -22.91
N THR A 100 -5.49 -11.21 -23.69
CA THR A 100 -5.71 -12.59 -24.05
C THR A 100 -5.09 -13.44 -22.97
N ARG A 101 -5.93 -13.96 -22.07
CA ARG A 101 -5.45 -14.98 -21.14
C ARG A 101 -4.89 -16.16 -21.96
N PRO A 102 -3.66 -16.62 -21.68
CA PRO A 102 -3.04 -17.73 -22.38
C PRO A 102 -3.86 -19.03 -22.26
N PRO A 103 -3.71 -19.97 -23.20
CA PRO A 103 -4.49 -21.20 -23.24
C PRO A 103 -4.18 -22.11 -22.04
N LYS A 104 -5.16 -22.92 -21.60
CA LYS A 104 -5.02 -23.83 -20.45
C LYS A 104 -3.78 -24.75 -20.54
N THR A 105 -3.40 -25.14 -21.75
CA THR A 105 -2.26 -26.03 -22.03
C THR A 105 -0.90 -25.39 -21.78
N SER A 106 -0.83 -24.06 -21.69
CA SER A 106 0.41 -23.34 -21.40
C SER A 106 0.69 -23.15 -19.90
N PHE A 107 -0.19 -23.65 -19.04
CA PHE A 107 0.07 -23.69 -17.61
C PHE A 107 1.26 -24.60 -17.29
N SER A 108 2.20 -24.07 -16.51
CA SER A 108 3.31 -24.84 -15.93
C SER A 108 3.42 -24.53 -14.43
N LYS A 109 3.67 -25.55 -13.63
CA LYS A 109 3.79 -25.42 -12.17
C LYS A 109 5.15 -24.84 -11.81
N ILE A 110 5.15 -23.81 -10.97
CA ILE A 110 6.37 -23.21 -10.43
C ILE A 110 6.91 -24.16 -9.35
N THR A 111 8.13 -24.66 -9.57
CA THR A 111 8.77 -25.67 -8.69
C THR A 111 9.55 -25.06 -7.53
N SER A 112 10.08 -23.85 -7.70
CA SER A 112 10.84 -23.13 -6.68
C SER A 112 10.41 -21.67 -6.61
N SER A 113 10.43 -21.10 -5.41
CA SER A 113 10.16 -19.68 -5.23
C SER A 113 11.24 -18.85 -5.92
N PRO A 114 10.89 -17.81 -6.69
CA PRO A 114 11.86 -16.79 -7.05
C PRO A 114 12.38 -16.11 -5.78
N VAL A 115 13.57 -15.51 -5.88
CA VAL A 115 14.15 -14.70 -4.80
C VAL A 115 13.59 -13.29 -4.92
N TYR A 116 12.87 -12.86 -3.89
CA TYR A 116 12.30 -11.52 -3.80
C TYR A 116 13.30 -10.53 -3.19
N LYS A 117 12.87 -9.27 -3.02
CA LYS A 117 13.67 -8.23 -2.35
C LYS A 117 14.20 -8.72 -1.01
N ALA A 118 15.42 -8.30 -0.67
CA ALA A 118 16.12 -8.69 0.57
C ALA A 118 16.32 -10.21 0.75
N GLY A 119 16.32 -10.98 -0.34
CA GLY A 119 16.62 -12.42 -0.29
C GLY A 119 15.48 -13.28 0.23
N HIS A 120 14.26 -12.73 0.35
CA HIS A 120 13.11 -13.48 0.83
C HIS A 120 12.61 -14.49 -0.21
N THR A 121 12.08 -15.61 0.28
CA THR A 121 11.47 -16.68 -0.54
C THR A 121 10.13 -17.10 0.05
N LEU A 122 9.24 -17.61 -0.80
CA LEU A 122 7.96 -18.17 -0.36
C LEU A 122 8.18 -19.50 0.35
N ARG A 123 7.37 -19.72 1.40
CA ARG A 123 7.30 -21.03 2.05
C ARG A 123 6.63 -22.06 1.12
N PRO A 124 6.86 -23.37 1.29
CA PRO A 124 6.30 -24.39 0.39
C PRO A 124 4.78 -24.32 0.22
N TYR A 125 4.04 -24.11 1.30
CA TYR A 125 2.58 -23.97 1.26
C TYR A 125 2.13 -22.70 0.52
N GLN A 126 2.92 -21.62 0.57
CA GLN A 126 2.61 -20.38 -0.15
C GLN A 126 2.82 -20.54 -1.65
N LEU A 127 3.86 -21.28 -2.03
CA LEU A 127 4.11 -21.64 -3.42
C LEU A 127 3.02 -22.57 -3.98
N GLU A 128 2.49 -23.48 -3.16
CA GLU A 128 1.34 -24.30 -3.54
C GLU A 128 0.08 -23.47 -3.76
N GLY A 129 -0.23 -22.56 -2.83
CA GLY A 129 -1.33 -21.60 -2.98
C GLY A 129 -1.21 -20.77 -4.26
N LEU A 130 -0.02 -20.22 -4.55
CA LEU A 130 0.25 -19.47 -5.78
C LEU A 130 0.03 -20.32 -7.05
N ASN A 131 0.52 -21.56 -7.04
CA ASN A 131 0.31 -22.49 -8.16
C ASN A 131 -1.18 -22.80 -8.36
N TRP A 132 -1.96 -22.92 -7.29
CA TRP A 132 -3.41 -23.14 -7.37
C TRP A 132 -4.15 -21.92 -7.93
N LEU A 133 -3.78 -20.71 -7.52
CA LEU A 133 -4.30 -19.46 -8.08
C LEU A 133 -3.99 -19.36 -9.57
N LEU A 134 -2.74 -19.62 -9.95
CA LEU A 134 -2.29 -19.58 -11.34
C LEU A 134 -3.05 -20.62 -12.18
N PHE A 135 -3.15 -21.86 -11.70
CA PHE A 135 -3.93 -22.91 -12.37
C PHE A 135 -5.39 -22.49 -12.57
N SER A 136 -6.02 -21.90 -11.55
CA SER A 136 -7.41 -21.46 -11.62
C SER A 136 -7.60 -20.27 -12.57
N TRP A 137 -6.62 -19.35 -12.60
CA TRP A 137 -6.54 -18.27 -13.57
C TRP A 137 -6.52 -18.85 -15.00
N TYR A 138 -5.59 -19.74 -15.34
CA TYR A 138 -5.56 -20.42 -16.66
C TYR A 138 -6.89 -21.11 -17.00
N ASN A 139 -7.57 -21.68 -16.01
CA ASN A 139 -8.84 -22.37 -16.20
C ASN A 139 -10.08 -21.47 -16.26
N ARG A 140 -9.94 -20.15 -16.18
CA ARG A 140 -11.06 -19.18 -16.12
C ARG A 140 -12.01 -19.42 -14.95
N ARG A 141 -11.47 -19.83 -13.81
CA ARG A 141 -12.23 -19.99 -12.56
C ARG A 141 -11.78 -18.93 -11.56
N SER A 142 -12.76 -18.19 -11.05
CA SER A 142 -12.57 -17.32 -9.88
C SER A 142 -12.41 -18.17 -8.63
N VAL A 143 -11.59 -17.71 -7.70
CA VAL A 143 -11.24 -18.43 -6.47
C VAL A 143 -11.20 -17.47 -5.28
N MET A 144 -11.40 -18.01 -4.09
CA MET A 144 -11.25 -17.29 -2.82
C MET A 144 -10.20 -18.01 -1.98
N LEU A 145 -9.28 -17.25 -1.38
CA LEU A 145 -8.33 -17.76 -0.40
C LEU A 145 -8.98 -17.70 0.98
N ALA A 146 -9.20 -18.86 1.58
CA ALA A 146 -9.88 -19.01 2.88
C ALA A 146 -8.97 -19.60 3.96
N ASP A 147 -7.64 -19.48 3.79
CA ASP A 147 -6.66 -19.99 4.75
C ASP A 147 -6.72 -19.25 6.09
N GLU A 148 -6.17 -19.85 7.15
CA GLU A 148 -6.10 -19.25 8.48
C GLU A 148 -5.42 -17.87 8.49
N MET A 149 -5.80 -17.06 9.49
CA MET A 149 -5.22 -15.73 9.68
C MET A 149 -3.72 -15.86 9.98
N GLY A 150 -2.92 -14.94 9.43
CA GLY A 150 -1.47 -14.95 9.63
C GLY A 150 -0.64 -15.86 8.70
N LEU A 151 -1.27 -16.68 7.85
CA LEU A 151 -0.54 -17.52 6.87
C LEU A 151 0.03 -16.75 5.66
N GLY A 152 -0.10 -15.42 5.66
CA GLY A 152 0.50 -14.56 4.66
C GLY A 152 -0.25 -14.53 3.33
N LYS A 153 -1.58 -14.63 3.33
CA LYS A 153 -2.41 -14.49 2.11
C LYS A 153 -2.07 -13.24 1.28
N THR A 154 -1.71 -12.13 1.93
CA THR A 154 -1.25 -10.91 1.24
C THR A 154 -0.04 -11.19 0.35
N VAL A 155 0.96 -11.94 0.83
CA VAL A 155 2.17 -12.24 0.05
C VAL A 155 1.89 -13.14 -1.16
N GLN A 156 0.80 -13.92 -1.12
CA GLN A 156 0.38 -14.76 -2.26
C GLN A 156 -0.32 -13.98 -3.37
N SER A 157 -0.80 -12.76 -3.08
CA SER A 157 -1.59 -11.94 -4.02
C SER A 157 -0.83 -10.77 -4.66
N VAL A 158 0.34 -10.42 -4.12
CA VAL A 158 1.16 -9.27 -4.54
C VAL A 158 2.02 -9.60 -5.75
#